data_AF-A0A376FMI6-F1
#
_entry.id   AF-A0A376FMI6-F1
#
_cell.length_a   1.000
_cell.length_b   1.000
_cell.length_c   1.000
_cell.angle_alpha   90.00
_cell.angle_beta   90.00
_cell.angle_gamma   90.00
#
_symmetry.space_group_name_H-M   'P 1'
#
loop_
_entity.id
_entity.type
_entity.pdbx_description
1 polymer ?
#
loop_
_entity_poly.entity_id
_entity_poly.type
_entity_poly.pdbx_seq_one_letter_code
_entity_poly.pdbx_strand_id
1 'polypeptide(L)'
;MALKNPGKYVSVSAFAPIVNPTQVPWGQKAFAHYLGEDEAKWQEWDSCALMLASSSATAIPMLIDQGDADQFLAGQLQPAVLAEAARQKDWPLTLRIQPGYDHSYYFIASFIEDHLRFHAEHLFG
;
A
#
# COMPACT_ATOMS: atom_id res chain seq x y z
N MET A 1 -3.37 6.79 -4.41
CA MET A 1 -4.66 7.33 -4.93
C MET A 1 -5.72 7.46 -3.85
N ALA A 2 -6.16 6.36 -3.21
CA ALA A 2 -7.23 6.39 -2.21
C ALA A 2 -6.99 7.38 -1.05
N LEU A 3 -5.79 7.34 -0.43
CA LEU A 3 -5.40 8.25 0.66
C LEU A 3 -5.44 9.75 0.29
N LYS A 4 -5.18 10.10 -0.98
CA LYS A 4 -5.26 11.50 -1.46
C LYS A 4 -6.69 11.94 -1.80
N ASN A 5 -7.63 11.01 -1.86
CA ASN A 5 -8.99 11.27 -2.31
C ASN A 5 -10.04 10.71 -1.32
N PRO A 6 -10.09 11.22 -0.08
CA PRO A 6 -11.14 10.85 0.87
C PRO A 6 -12.53 10.98 0.24
N GLY A 7 -13.40 9.99 0.50
CA GLY A 7 -14.78 9.97 0.00
C GLY A 7 -14.97 9.55 -1.46
N LYS A 8 -13.89 9.33 -2.23
CA LYS A 8 -14.01 8.83 -3.62
C LYS A 8 -13.95 7.30 -3.75
N TYR A 9 -13.42 6.63 -2.74
CA TYR A 9 -13.24 5.18 -2.72
C TYR A 9 -13.82 4.64 -1.42
N VAL A 10 -14.45 3.46 -1.49
CA VAL A 10 -15.05 2.79 -0.33
C VAL A 10 -14.14 1.72 0.28
N SER A 11 -13.19 1.19 -0.49
CA SER A 11 -12.16 0.25 -0.06
C SER A 11 -10.94 0.34 -0.99
N VAL A 12 -9.79 -0.15 -0.53
CA VAL A 12 -8.55 -0.19 -1.33
C VAL A 12 -7.79 -1.47 -1.04
N SER A 13 -7.21 -2.09 -2.07
CA SER A 13 -6.35 -3.26 -1.87
C SER A 13 -5.14 -3.24 -2.78
N ALA A 14 -4.10 -4.01 -2.44
CA ALA A 14 -2.89 -4.12 -3.25
C ALA A 14 -2.16 -5.46 -3.05
N PHE A 15 -1.46 -5.91 -4.09
CA PHE A 15 -0.50 -7.01 -4.04
C PHE A 15 0.91 -6.45 -4.06
N ALA A 16 1.75 -6.89 -3.12
CA ALA A 16 3.17 -6.52 -3.03
C ALA A 16 3.45 -5.03 -3.31
N PRO A 17 2.80 -4.08 -2.61
CA PRO A 17 2.91 -2.66 -2.92
C PRO A 17 4.24 -2.06 -2.47
N ILE A 18 4.74 -1.07 -3.22
CA ILE A 18 5.75 -0.13 -2.74
C ILE A 18 5.04 0.88 -1.83
N VAL A 19 5.14 0.70 -0.51
CA VAL A 19 4.36 1.52 0.43
C VAL A 19 5.07 2.81 0.85
N ASN A 20 6.40 2.81 0.79
CA ASN A 20 7.26 3.89 1.28
C ASN A 20 8.25 4.37 0.19
N PRO A 21 7.77 4.77 -1.01
CA PRO A 21 8.62 5.08 -2.16
C PRO A 21 9.67 6.16 -1.90
N THR A 22 9.46 7.07 -0.96
CA THR A 22 10.46 8.10 -0.58
C THR A 22 11.72 7.50 0.04
N GLN A 23 11.62 6.31 0.62
CA GLN A 23 12.70 5.68 1.38
C GLN A 23 13.32 4.47 0.68
N VAL A 24 12.94 4.17 -0.57
CA VAL A 24 13.45 3.00 -1.31
C VAL A 24 14.03 3.37 -2.67
N PRO A 25 15.04 2.63 -3.18
CA PRO A 25 15.77 3.02 -4.39
C PRO A 25 14.90 3.22 -5.63
N TRP A 26 13.87 2.39 -5.84
CA TRP A 26 12.98 2.54 -7.00
C TRP A 26 12.19 3.83 -6.94
N GLY A 27 11.61 4.15 -5.77
CA GLY A 27 10.82 5.36 -5.61
C GLY A 27 11.68 6.62 -5.67
N GLN A 28 12.83 6.65 -4.99
CA GLN A 28 13.78 7.77 -5.05
C GLN A 28 14.25 8.06 -6.47
N LYS A 29 14.63 7.02 -7.23
CA LYS A 29 15.04 7.17 -8.63
C LYS A 29 13.90 7.72 -9.49
N ALA A 30 12.69 7.21 -9.33
CA ALA A 30 11.54 7.66 -10.10
C ALA A 30 11.13 9.09 -9.74
N PHE A 31 11.07 9.43 -8.45
CA PHE A 31 10.66 10.74 -7.97
C PHE A 31 11.68 11.83 -8.31
N ALA A 32 12.99 11.57 -8.19
CA ALA A 32 14.01 12.51 -8.64
C ALA A 32 13.85 12.85 -10.13
N HIS A 33 13.49 11.86 -10.95
CA HIS A 33 13.29 12.06 -12.39
C HIS A 33 11.99 12.80 -12.73
N TYR A 34 10.87 12.47 -12.06
CA TYR A 34 9.54 13.01 -12.42
C TYR A 34 9.13 14.25 -11.62
N LEU A 35 9.55 14.36 -10.37
CA LEU A 35 9.15 15.40 -9.42
C LEU A 35 10.29 16.38 -9.09
N GLY A 36 11.51 16.08 -9.55
CA GLY A 36 12.73 16.83 -9.26
C GLY A 36 13.35 16.46 -7.91
N GLU A 37 14.42 17.15 -7.54
CA GLU A 37 15.24 16.85 -6.36
C GLU A 37 14.65 17.34 -5.02
N ASP A 38 13.53 18.06 -5.06
CA ASP A 38 12.85 18.54 -3.86
C ASP A 38 12.02 17.41 -3.22
N GLU A 39 12.64 16.69 -2.28
CA GLU A 39 12.04 15.54 -1.59
C GLU A 39 10.77 15.88 -0.81
N ALA A 40 10.58 17.16 -0.43
CA ALA A 40 9.35 17.57 0.25
C ALA A 40 8.11 17.33 -0.61
N LYS A 41 8.24 17.44 -1.94
CA LYS A 41 7.15 17.18 -2.90
C LYS A 41 6.83 15.70 -3.05
N TRP A 42 7.76 14.81 -2.69
CA TRP A 42 7.59 13.37 -2.85
C TRP A 42 6.64 12.79 -1.81
N GLN A 43 6.54 13.42 -0.64
CA GLN A 43 5.66 13.02 0.46
C GLN A 43 4.19 12.97 0.03
N GLU A 44 3.79 13.78 -0.94
CA GLU A 44 2.44 13.76 -1.51
C GLU A 44 2.12 12.48 -2.31
N TRP A 45 3.10 11.62 -2.57
CA TRP A 45 2.99 10.40 -3.38
C TRP A 45 3.44 9.15 -2.63
N ASP A 46 3.73 9.28 -1.34
CA ASP A 46 4.15 8.20 -0.46
C ASP A 46 2.99 7.72 0.41
N SER A 47 2.69 6.42 0.41
CA SER A 47 1.51 5.91 1.11
C SER A 47 1.66 5.98 2.63
N CYS A 48 2.87 5.74 3.15
CA CYS A 48 3.16 5.90 4.58
C CYS A 48 3.02 7.37 4.99
N ALA A 49 3.61 8.29 4.23
CA ALA A 49 3.52 9.72 4.53
C ALA A 49 2.07 10.23 4.49
N LEU A 50 1.32 9.86 3.45
CA LEU A 50 -0.08 10.23 3.30
C LEU A 50 -0.96 9.66 4.41
N MET A 51 -0.73 8.40 4.80
CA MET A 51 -1.46 7.78 5.91
C MET A 51 -1.16 8.48 7.24
N LEU A 52 0.11 8.80 7.51
CA LEU A 52 0.49 9.54 8.72
C LEU A 52 -0.08 10.97 8.75
N ALA A 53 -0.25 11.62 7.60
CA ALA A 53 -0.89 12.93 7.51
C ALA A 53 -2.43 12.88 7.57
N SER A 54 -3.03 11.69 7.42
CA SER A 54 -4.48 11.52 7.36
C SER A 54 -5.17 11.56 8.74
N SER A 55 -6.49 11.71 8.71
CA SER A 55 -7.38 11.55 9.87
C SER A 55 -8.06 10.20 9.83
N SER A 56 -8.21 9.54 10.99
CA SER A 56 -8.98 8.30 11.13
C SER A 56 -10.43 8.43 10.65
N ALA A 57 -11.01 9.64 10.66
CA ALA A 57 -12.34 9.91 10.11
C ALA A 57 -12.44 9.71 8.58
N THR A 58 -11.30 9.70 7.89
CA THR A 58 -11.22 9.45 6.44
C THR A 58 -10.75 8.04 6.10
N ALA A 59 -10.56 7.20 7.13
CA ALA A 59 -10.03 5.86 6.97
C ALA A 59 -11.04 4.96 6.25
N ILE A 60 -10.54 4.20 5.28
CA ILE A 60 -11.30 3.20 4.54
C ILE A 60 -10.64 1.84 4.70
N PRO A 61 -11.41 0.74 4.64
CA PRO A 61 -10.88 -0.61 4.68
C PRO A 61 -9.76 -0.81 3.65
N MET A 62 -8.65 -1.36 4.12
CA MET A 62 -7.47 -1.64 3.30
C MET A 62 -7.05 -3.10 3.44
N LEU A 63 -6.81 -3.77 2.31
CA LEU A 63 -6.28 -5.13 2.26
C LEU A 63 -4.97 -5.19 1.49
N ILE A 64 -3.93 -5.77 2.09
CA ILE A 64 -2.64 -6.00 1.42
C ILE A 64 -2.27 -7.46 1.53
N ASP A 65 -1.90 -8.05 0.40
CA ASP A 65 -1.24 -9.34 0.34
C ASP A 65 0.22 -9.18 -0.07
N GLN A 66 1.10 -9.83 0.66
CA GLN A 66 2.54 -9.83 0.41
C GLN A 66 3.08 -11.27 0.48
N GLY A 67 3.73 -11.73 -0.59
CA GLY A 67 4.54 -12.95 -0.55
C GLY A 67 5.80 -12.78 0.29
N ASP A 68 6.15 -13.73 1.16
CA ASP A 68 7.38 -13.67 1.98
C ASP A 68 8.64 -14.15 1.24
N ALA A 69 8.48 -14.83 0.10
CA ALA A 69 9.55 -15.21 -0.81
C ALA A 69 9.76 -14.16 -1.94
N ASP A 70 9.11 -13.01 -1.82
CA ASP A 70 9.28 -11.88 -2.73
C ASP A 70 10.68 -11.26 -2.57
N GLN A 71 11.47 -11.36 -3.64
CA GLN A 71 12.84 -10.84 -3.71
C GLN A 71 12.95 -9.32 -3.50
N PHE A 72 11.85 -8.56 -3.63
CA PHE A 72 11.81 -7.11 -3.45
C PHE A 72 11.33 -6.67 -2.07
N LEU A 73 10.90 -7.61 -1.22
CA LEU A 73 10.23 -7.35 0.06
C LEU A 73 10.96 -6.33 0.95
N ALA A 74 12.22 -6.60 1.28
CA ALA A 74 12.99 -5.76 2.19
C ALA A 74 13.50 -4.47 1.53
N GLY A 75 13.84 -4.54 0.24
CA GLY A 75 14.53 -3.47 -0.47
C GLY A 75 13.61 -2.43 -1.09
N GLN A 76 12.37 -2.79 -1.43
CA GLN A 76 11.45 -1.92 -2.18
C GLN A 76 10.05 -1.84 -1.56
N LEU A 77 9.52 -2.94 -1.03
CA LEU A 77 8.09 -3.02 -0.70
C LEU A 77 7.77 -2.57 0.72
N GLN A 78 8.51 -3.11 1.70
CA GLN A 78 8.48 -2.71 3.11
C GLN A 78 7.07 -2.60 3.75
N PRO A 79 6.16 -3.58 3.58
CA PRO A 79 4.77 -3.48 4.05
C PRO A 79 4.65 -3.32 5.58
N ALA A 80 5.64 -3.78 6.35
CA ALA A 80 5.70 -3.56 7.80
C ALA A 80 5.71 -2.08 8.20
N VAL A 81 6.28 -1.20 7.37
CA VAL A 81 6.30 0.25 7.62
C VAL A 81 4.90 0.83 7.52
N LEU A 82 4.12 0.40 6.53
CA LEU A 82 2.73 0.83 6.38
C LEU A 82 1.84 0.25 7.49
N ALA A 83 2.09 -0.99 7.91
CA ALA A 83 1.37 -1.58 9.05
C ALA A 83 1.54 -0.76 10.33
N GLU A 84 2.75 -0.28 10.60
CA GLU A 84 3.02 0.59 11.74
C GLU A 84 2.35 1.97 11.59
N ALA A 85 2.40 2.57 10.40
CA ALA A 85 1.69 3.82 10.11
C ALA A 85 0.17 3.67 10.30
N ALA A 86 -0.41 2.55 9.84
CA ALA A 86 -1.82 2.23 10.01
C ALA A 86 -2.18 2.10 11.48
N ARG A 87 -1.36 1.41 12.27
CA ARG A 87 -1.55 1.27 13.73
C ARG A 87 -1.53 2.62 14.45
N GLN A 88 -0.66 3.54 14.07
CA GLN A 88 -0.59 4.88 14.67
C GLN A 88 -1.80 5.77 14.34
N LYS A 89 -2.51 5.44 13.25
CA LYS A 89 -3.63 6.22 12.70
C LYS A 89 -4.98 5.55 12.88
N ASP A 90 -5.02 4.42 13.60
CA ASP A 90 -6.18 3.55 13.73
C ASP A 90 -6.82 3.22 12.37
N TRP A 91 -5.97 3.02 11.35
CA TRP A 91 -6.43 2.71 10.00
C TRP A 91 -6.82 1.23 9.90
N PRO A 92 -7.99 0.88 9.32
CA PRO A 92 -8.45 -0.51 9.20
C PRO A 92 -7.69 -1.24 8.08
N LEU A 93 -6.43 -1.56 8.35
CA LEU A 93 -5.55 -2.31 7.47
C LEU A 93 -5.51 -3.79 7.87
N THR A 94 -5.82 -4.66 6.92
CA THR A 94 -5.50 -6.09 6.97
C THR A 94 -4.27 -6.34 6.11
N LEU A 95 -3.16 -6.73 6.74
CA LEU A 95 -1.94 -7.16 6.05
C LEU A 95 -1.80 -8.68 6.18
N ARG A 96 -1.80 -9.38 5.06
CA ARG A 96 -1.61 -10.84 4.97
C ARG A 96 -0.23 -11.14 4.40
N ILE A 97 0.55 -11.94 5.13
CA ILE A 97 1.81 -12.49 4.64
C ILE A 97 1.53 -13.88 4.11
N GLN A 98 1.91 -14.13 2.85
CA GLN A 98 1.62 -15.36 2.12
C GLN A 98 2.91 -16.19 1.98
N PRO A 99 3.06 -17.28 2.76
CA PRO A 99 4.30 -18.05 2.79
C PRO A 99 4.64 -18.72 1.45
N GLY A 100 5.88 -18.57 1.01
CA GLY A 100 6.41 -19.18 -0.21
C GLY A 100 6.01 -18.49 -1.51
N TYR A 101 5.20 -17.43 -1.46
CA TYR A 101 4.77 -16.69 -2.64
C TYR A 101 5.78 -15.60 -3.02
N ASP A 102 5.93 -15.40 -4.32
CA ASP A 102 6.87 -14.44 -4.93
C ASP A 102 6.15 -13.17 -5.43
N HIS A 103 6.80 -12.40 -6.31
CA HIS A 103 6.27 -11.18 -6.92
C HIS A 103 5.49 -11.41 -8.23
N SER A 104 5.23 -12.68 -8.60
CA SER A 104 4.71 -13.00 -9.93
C SER A 104 3.19 -12.92 -10.02
N TYR A 105 2.66 -13.04 -11.24
CA TYR A 105 1.23 -13.22 -11.43
C TYR A 105 0.69 -14.54 -10.88
N TYR A 106 1.52 -15.55 -10.59
CA TYR A 106 1.06 -16.76 -9.89
C TYR A 106 0.62 -16.42 -8.47
N PHE A 107 1.36 -15.56 -7.79
CA PHE A 107 0.96 -15.01 -6.49
C PHE A 107 -0.35 -14.23 -6.60
N ILE A 108 -0.44 -13.26 -7.52
CA ILE A 108 -1.65 -12.45 -7.71
C ILE A 108 -2.87 -13.33 -8.01
N ALA A 109 -2.75 -14.26 -8.96
CA ALA A 109 -3.84 -15.13 -9.38
C ALA A 109 -4.35 -16.04 -8.25
N SER A 110 -3.49 -16.37 -7.28
CA SER A 110 -3.87 -17.22 -6.15
C SER A 110 -4.79 -16.51 -5.15
N PHE A 111 -4.76 -15.17 -5.09
CA PHE A 111 -5.47 -14.38 -4.09
C PHE A 111 -6.37 -13.27 -4.67
N ILE A 112 -6.42 -13.12 -6.00
CA ILE A 112 -7.26 -12.09 -6.65
C ILE A 112 -8.75 -12.26 -6.32
N GLU A 113 -9.23 -13.48 -6.16
CA GLU A 113 -10.63 -13.73 -5.77
C GLU A 113 -10.96 -13.11 -4.41
N ASP A 114 -10.06 -13.23 -3.43
CA ASP A 114 -10.24 -12.63 -2.10
C ASP A 114 -10.33 -11.10 -2.19
N HIS A 115 -9.49 -10.48 -3.01
CA HIS A 115 -9.51 -9.03 -3.22
C HIS A 115 -10.80 -8.57 -3.90
N LEU A 116 -11.31 -9.34 -4.87
CA LEU A 116 -12.60 -9.06 -5.51
C LEU A 116 -13.75 -9.14 -4.50
N ARG A 117 -13.76 -10.17 -3.65
CA ARG A 117 -14.77 -10.34 -2.58
C ARG A 117 -14.68 -9.21 -1.55
N PHE A 118 -13.48 -8.87 -1.11
CA PHE A 118 -13.23 -7.73 -0.23
C PHE A 118 -13.79 -6.43 -0.80
N HIS A 119 -13.55 -6.15 -2.09
CA HIS A 119 -14.11 -4.96 -2.71
C HIS A 119 -15.63 -5.01 -2.87
N ALA A 120 -16.18 -6.17 -3.26
CA ALA A 120 -17.62 -6.35 -3.39
C ALA A 120 -18.37 -6.13 -2.07
N GLU A 121 -17.82 -6.62 -0.96
CA GLU A 121 -18.36 -6.43 0.39
C GLU A 121 -18.53 -4.95 0.74
N HIS A 122 -17.52 -4.11 0.44
CA HIS A 122 -17.55 -2.69 0.76
C HIS A 122 -18.24 -1.82 -0.29
N LEU A 123 -18.51 -2.37 -1.47
CA LEU A 123 -19.19 -1.65 -2.56
C LEU A 123 -20.71 -1.83 -2.52
N PHE A 124 -21.17 -3.02 -2.10
CA PHE A 124 -22.58 -3.38 -2.10
C PHE A 124 -23.16 -3.67 -0.71
N GLY A 125 -22.32 -3.87 0.30
CA GLY A 125 -22.73 -4.02 1.71
C GLY A 125 -22.97 -2.68 2.37
#